data_AF-A0A3A5W965-F1
#
_entry.id   AF-A0A3A5W965-F1
#
_cell.length_a   1.000
_cell.length_b   1.000
_cell.length_c   1.000
_cell.angle_alpha   90.00
_cell.angle_beta   90.00
_cell.angle_gamma   90.00
#
_symmetry.space_group_name_H-M   'P 1'
#
loop_
_entity.id
_entity.type
_entity.pdbx_description
1 polymer ?
#
loop_
_entity_poly.entity_id
_entity_poly.type
_entity_poly.pdbx_seq_one_letter_code
_entity_poly.pdbx_strand_id
1 'polypeptide(L)'
;MLILVGAIMLLMASTGIMDGESWAESGWGEDNVAEHDAEYEQMWALHLMPLAAMAIATGLLVKGKALAQMAMAASASVIVFIMGGMFFLTSDSGYGSDQGALIAIPALLVILLGISGYLHMNEDEDEEAPAAEA
;
A
#
# COMPACT_ATOMS: atom_id res chain seq x y z
N MET A 1 2.95 10.68 6.37
CA MET A 1 2.98 9.69 5.27
C MET A 1 1.83 8.69 5.32
N LEU A 2 1.59 7.97 6.43
CA LEU A 2 0.52 6.96 6.54
C LEU A 2 -0.89 7.43 6.14
N ILE A 3 -1.28 8.66 6.53
CA ILE A 3 -2.58 9.25 6.13
C ILE A 3 -2.67 9.38 4.61
N LEU A 4 -1.62 9.85 3.96
CA LEU A 4 -1.57 10.01 2.50
C LEU A 4 -1.66 8.66 1.80
N VAL A 5 -0.88 7.67 2.26
CA VAL A 5 -0.92 6.31 1.72
C VAL A 5 -2.32 5.72 1.86
N GLY A 6 -2.93 5.82 3.03
CA GLY A 6 -4.29 5.33 3.27
C GLY A 6 -5.34 6.05 2.42
N ALA A 7 -5.23 7.38 2.25
CA ALA A 7 -6.15 8.13 1.39
C ALA A 7 -6.06 7.71 -0.09
N ILE A 8 -4.85 7.54 -0.61
CA ILE A 8 -4.63 7.07 -1.99
C ILE A 8 -5.15 5.63 -2.16
N MET A 9 -4.85 4.74 -1.21
CA MET A 9 -5.38 3.38 -1.23
C MET A 9 -6.90 3.34 -1.20
N LEU A 10 -7.55 4.19 -0.40
CA LEU A 10 -9.00 4.28 -0.36
C LEU A 10 -9.60 4.73 -1.70
N LEU A 11 -8.97 5.71 -2.36
CA LEU A 11 -9.39 6.17 -3.68
C LEU A 11 -9.25 5.06 -4.73
N MET A 12 -8.11 4.36 -4.76
CA MET A 12 -7.87 3.25 -5.70
C MET A 12 -8.81 2.07 -5.44
N ALA A 13 -9.03 1.70 -4.18
CA ALA A 13 -10.01 0.68 -3.81
C ALA A 13 -11.42 1.06 -4.31
N SER A 14 -11.79 2.33 -4.18
CA SER A 14 -13.09 2.81 -4.66
C SER A 14 -13.23 2.66 -6.17
N THR A 15 -12.17 2.87 -6.96
CA THR A 15 -12.24 2.65 -8.42
C THR A 15 -12.43 1.18 -8.76
N GLY A 16 -11.76 0.25 -8.07
CA GLY A 16 -11.93 -1.18 -8.29
C GLY A 16 -13.33 -1.70 -7.94
N ILE A 17 -13.98 -1.09 -6.96
CA ILE A 17 -15.35 -1.46 -6.57
C ILE A 17 -16.38 -0.92 -7.56
N MET A 18 -16.15 0.29 -8.09
CA MET A 18 -17.08 0.90 -9.06
C MET A 18 -16.99 0.27 -10.44
N ASP A 19 -15.84 -0.31 -10.82
CA ASP A 19 -15.57 -0.75 -12.19
C ASP A 19 -14.79 -2.07 -12.24
N GLY A 20 -15.34 -3.12 -11.63
CA GLY A 20 -14.69 -4.44 -11.55
C GLY A 20 -14.35 -5.07 -12.90
N GLU A 21 -15.16 -4.81 -13.94
CA GLU A 21 -14.97 -5.38 -15.27
C GLU A 21 -13.69 -4.83 -15.93
N SER A 22 -13.48 -3.52 -15.91
CA SER A 22 -12.24 -2.89 -16.39
C SER A 22 -11.00 -3.37 -15.63
N TRP A 23 -11.13 -3.57 -14.31
CA TRP A 23 -10.02 -4.11 -13.50
C TRP A 23 -9.74 -5.58 -13.81
N ALA A 24 -10.77 -6.37 -14.12
CA ALA A 24 -10.62 -7.76 -14.52
C ALA A 24 -9.98 -7.87 -15.91
N GLU A 25 -10.43 -7.06 -16.87
CA GLU A 25 -9.81 -6.96 -18.20
C GLU A 25 -8.34 -6.55 -18.11
N SER A 26 -8.02 -5.57 -17.26
CA SER A 26 -6.63 -5.13 -17.05
C SER A 26 -5.77 -6.17 -16.30
N GLY A 27 -6.36 -6.94 -15.40
CA GLY A 27 -5.67 -7.94 -14.58
C GLY A 27 -5.44 -9.26 -15.30
N TRP A 28 -6.46 -9.77 -15.97
CA TRP A 28 -6.47 -11.09 -16.60
C TRP A 28 -6.27 -11.04 -18.12
N GLY A 29 -6.47 -9.87 -18.74
CA GLY A 29 -6.52 -9.65 -20.19
C GLY A 29 -7.95 -9.73 -20.71
N GLU A 30 -8.34 -8.82 -21.62
CA GLU A 30 -9.71 -8.72 -22.17
C GLU A 30 -10.27 -10.06 -22.67
N ASP A 31 -9.45 -10.85 -23.37
CA ASP A 31 -9.85 -12.16 -23.94
C ASP A 31 -9.87 -13.32 -22.91
N ASN A 32 -9.53 -13.05 -21.65
CA ASN A 32 -9.31 -14.07 -20.61
C ASN A 32 -10.05 -13.75 -19.29
N VAL A 33 -11.10 -12.93 -19.37
CA VAL A 33 -12.01 -12.64 -18.25
C VAL A 33 -13.12 -13.68 -18.18
N ALA A 34 -13.29 -14.32 -17.02
CA ALA A 34 -14.40 -15.22 -16.72
C ALA A 34 -15.60 -14.45 -16.12
N GLU A 35 -16.78 -15.09 -16.16
CA GLU A 35 -18.06 -14.50 -15.70
C GLU A 35 -18.06 -14.00 -14.24
N HIS A 36 -17.12 -14.46 -13.41
CA HIS A 36 -17.03 -14.11 -11.98
C HIS A 36 -15.83 -13.21 -11.63
N ASP A 37 -15.01 -12.85 -12.62
CA ASP A 37 -13.76 -12.12 -12.35
C ASP A 37 -14.05 -10.64 -12.02
N ALA A 38 -15.13 -10.07 -12.55
CA ALA A 38 -15.57 -8.72 -12.20
C ALA A 38 -15.95 -8.62 -10.70
N GLU A 39 -16.74 -9.57 -10.18
CA GLU A 39 -17.06 -9.60 -8.75
C GLU A 39 -15.83 -9.95 -7.89
N TYR A 40 -14.93 -10.79 -8.40
CA TYR A 40 -13.65 -11.08 -7.73
C TYR A 40 -12.82 -9.81 -7.53
N GLU A 41 -12.66 -8.98 -8.58
CA GLU A 41 -11.89 -7.74 -8.52
C GLU A 41 -12.56 -6.69 -7.62
N GLN A 42 -13.88 -6.56 -7.65
CA GLN A 42 -14.62 -5.69 -6.71
C GLN A 42 -14.40 -6.14 -5.26
N MET A 43 -14.45 -7.44 -5.01
CA MET A 43 -14.22 -8.03 -3.69
C MET A 43 -12.76 -7.83 -3.25
N TRP A 44 -11.79 -8.01 -4.15
CA TRP A 44 -10.37 -7.75 -3.89
C TRP A 44 -10.14 -6.28 -3.51
N ALA A 45 -10.71 -5.35 -4.29
CA ALA A 45 -10.64 -3.92 -4.01
C ALA A 45 -11.31 -3.56 -2.67
N LEU A 46 -12.44 -4.19 -2.33
CA LEU A 46 -13.11 -4.01 -1.03
C LEU A 46 -12.19 -4.39 0.15
N HIS A 47 -11.37 -5.43 0.02
CA HIS A 47 -10.42 -5.84 1.07
C HIS A 47 -9.29 -4.83 1.30
N LEU A 48 -9.04 -3.92 0.36
CA LEU A 48 -8.08 -2.83 0.55
C LEU A 48 -8.64 -1.69 1.42
N MET A 49 -9.97 -1.54 1.53
CA MET A 49 -10.58 -0.47 2.33
C MET A 49 -10.23 -0.55 3.83
N PRO A 50 -10.32 -1.71 4.51
CA PRO A 50 -9.87 -1.83 5.90
C PRO A 50 -8.39 -1.47 6.08
N LEU A 51 -7.52 -1.84 5.14
CA LEU A 51 -6.10 -1.49 5.19
C LEU A 51 -5.90 0.03 5.09
N ALA A 52 -6.62 0.67 4.17
CA ALA A 52 -6.62 2.13 4.03
C ALA A 52 -7.10 2.83 5.31
N ALA A 53 -8.20 2.36 5.91
CA ALA A 53 -8.72 2.91 7.16
C ALA A 53 -7.73 2.75 8.31
N MET A 54 -7.07 1.59 8.44
CA MET A 54 -6.05 1.36 9.45
C MET A 54 -4.82 2.26 9.26
N ALA A 55 -4.37 2.48 8.02
CA ALA A 55 -3.27 3.39 7.73
C ALA A 55 -3.61 4.84 8.14
N ILE A 56 -4.82 5.31 7.81
CA ILE A 56 -5.30 6.64 8.21
C ILE A 56 -5.37 6.74 9.74
N ALA A 57 -6.03 5.78 10.39
CA ALA A 57 -6.17 5.76 11.85
C ALA A 57 -4.80 5.77 12.55
N THR A 58 -3.84 4.97 12.06
CA THR A 58 -2.48 4.93 12.60
C THR A 58 -1.79 6.29 12.46
N GLY A 59 -1.87 6.92 11.29
CA GLY A 59 -1.27 8.24 11.08
C GLY A 59 -1.89 9.36 11.92
N LEU A 60 -3.18 9.24 12.26
CA LEU A 60 -3.87 10.19 13.13
C LEU A 60 -3.54 9.97 14.61
N LEU A 61 -3.56 8.72 15.06
CA LEU A 61 -3.55 8.37 16.49
C LEU A 61 -2.16 8.06 17.05
N VAL A 62 -1.21 7.62 16.23
CA VAL A 62 0.14 7.25 16.66
C VAL A 62 1.12 8.38 16.34
N LYS A 63 2.11 8.61 17.23
CA LYS A 63 3.11 9.70 17.15
C LYS A 63 4.52 9.20 17.48
N GLY A 64 5.52 10.02 17.16
CA GLY A 64 6.93 9.82 17.48
C GLY A 64 7.48 8.48 16.96
N LYS A 65 8.41 7.90 17.73
CA LYS A 65 9.06 6.61 17.43
C LYS A 65 8.09 5.48 17.08
N ALA A 66 6.95 5.38 17.76
CA ALA A 66 5.95 4.35 17.47
C ALA A 66 5.34 4.52 16.06
N LEU A 67 5.11 5.76 15.61
CA LEU A 67 4.60 6.02 14.26
C LEU A 67 5.63 5.63 13.20
N ALA A 68 6.90 5.95 13.45
CA ALA A 68 8.02 5.57 12.58
C ALA A 68 8.15 4.05 12.45
N GLN A 69 8.10 3.32 13.57
CA GLN A 69 8.10 1.85 13.59
C GLN A 69 6.93 1.25 12.82
N MET A 70 5.72 1.79 13.01
CA MET A 70 4.53 1.33 12.27
C MET A 70 4.66 1.59 10.77
N ALA A 71 5.20 2.74 10.35
CA ALA A 71 5.45 3.05 8.95
C ALA A 71 6.45 2.08 8.30
N MET A 72 7.56 1.79 9.00
CA MET A 72 8.56 0.81 8.52
C MET A 72 7.97 -0.61 8.45
N ALA A 73 7.28 -1.05 9.50
CA ALA A 73 6.68 -2.38 9.55
C ALA A 73 5.61 -2.57 8.47
N ALA A 74 4.75 -1.57 8.26
CA ALA A 74 3.76 -1.59 7.20
C ALA A 74 4.42 -1.65 5.81
N SER A 75 5.45 -0.83 5.57
CA SER A 75 6.21 -0.84 4.32
C SER A 75 6.82 -2.21 4.03
N ALA A 76 7.55 -2.78 4.99
CA ALA A 76 8.16 -4.09 4.86
C ALA A 76 7.12 -5.19 4.61
N SER A 77 5.99 -5.15 5.34
CA SER A 77 4.91 -6.14 5.19
C SER A 77 4.26 -6.09 3.80
N VAL A 78 3.98 -4.89 3.28
CA VAL A 78 3.41 -4.74 1.94
C VAL A 78 4.38 -5.18 0.86
N ILE A 79 5.67 -4.84 0.98
CA ILE A 79 6.71 -5.28 0.03
C ILE A 79 6.82 -6.80 0.02
N VAL A 80 6.85 -7.45 1.19
CA VAL A 80 7.05 -8.90 1.28
C VAL A 80 5.79 -9.66 0.86
N PHE A 81 4.64 -9.35 1.45
CA PHE A 81 3.45 -10.18 1.30
C PHE A 81 2.61 -9.80 0.10
N ILE A 82 2.41 -8.50 -0.14
CA ILE A 82 1.58 -8.05 -1.27
C ILE A 82 2.43 -8.03 -2.53
N MET A 83 3.55 -7.30 -2.58
CA MET A 83 4.32 -7.20 -3.83
C MET A 83 5.07 -8.49 -4.14
N GLY A 84 5.91 -8.95 -3.20
CA GLY A 84 6.71 -10.17 -3.38
C GLY A 84 5.83 -11.43 -3.45
N GLY A 85 4.90 -11.58 -2.50
CA GLY A 85 3.99 -12.72 -2.44
C GLY A 85 3.07 -12.81 -3.66
N MET A 86 2.43 -11.70 -4.06
CA MET A 86 1.57 -11.70 -5.25
C MET A 86 2.39 -11.97 -6.51
N PHE A 87 3.51 -11.27 -6.73
CA PHE A 87 4.36 -11.52 -7.91
C PHE A 87 4.83 -12.98 -8.00
N PHE A 88 5.19 -13.59 -6.87
CA PHE A 88 5.56 -15.00 -6.84
C PHE A 88 4.38 -15.90 -7.25
N LEU A 89 3.20 -15.68 -6.68
CA LEU A 89 2.01 -16.50 -6.93
C LEU A 89 1.42 -16.29 -8.34
N THR A 90 1.57 -15.11 -8.92
CA THR A 90 0.97 -14.74 -10.21
C THR A 90 1.95 -14.81 -11.38
N SER A 91 3.22 -15.15 -11.12
CA SER A 91 4.27 -15.19 -12.13
C SER A 91 3.95 -16.08 -13.34
N ASP A 92 3.25 -17.20 -13.11
CA ASP A 92 2.88 -18.15 -14.16
C ASP A 92 1.47 -17.92 -14.73
N SER A 93 0.62 -17.12 -14.06
CA SER A 93 -0.78 -16.90 -14.47
C SER A 93 -0.95 -15.72 -15.43
N GLY A 94 0.07 -14.88 -15.59
CA GLY A 94 -0.01 -13.65 -16.40
C GLY A 94 -0.79 -12.52 -15.72
N TYR A 95 -1.29 -12.72 -14.50
CA TYR A 95 -2.09 -11.72 -13.81
C TYR A 95 -1.29 -10.44 -13.51
N GLY A 96 -1.84 -9.30 -13.91
CA GLY A 96 -1.29 -7.97 -13.67
C GLY A 96 -0.20 -7.52 -14.65
N SER A 97 0.01 -8.24 -15.77
CA SER A 97 1.00 -7.85 -16.79
C SER A 97 0.76 -6.46 -17.37
N ASP A 98 -0.51 -6.09 -17.53
CA ASP A 98 -0.92 -4.81 -18.14
C ASP A 98 -1.18 -3.72 -17.08
N GLN A 99 -1.12 -4.08 -15.80
CA GLN A 99 -1.29 -3.15 -14.66
C GLN A 99 0.02 -2.52 -14.17
N GLY A 100 1.14 -2.71 -14.87
CA GLY A 100 2.47 -2.29 -14.40
C GLY A 100 2.56 -0.82 -13.96
N ALA A 101 1.94 0.10 -14.70
CA ALA A 101 1.91 1.52 -14.33
C ALA A 101 0.99 1.80 -13.12
N LEU A 102 -0.13 1.08 -13.01
CA LEU A 102 -1.07 1.20 -11.88
C LEU A 102 -0.46 0.67 -10.58
N ILE A 103 0.40 -0.36 -10.65
CA ILE A 103 1.10 -0.94 -9.49
C ILE A 103 2.33 -0.10 -9.09
N ALA A 104 2.98 0.57 -10.03
CA ALA A 104 4.20 1.35 -9.77
C ALA A 104 3.98 2.51 -8.78
N ILE A 105 2.84 3.19 -8.86
CA ILE A 105 2.50 4.31 -7.96
C ILE A 105 2.38 3.86 -6.50
N PRO A 106 1.52 2.88 -6.14
CA PRO A 106 1.43 2.37 -4.78
C PRO A 106 2.75 1.74 -4.32
N ALA A 107 3.50 1.10 -5.22
CA ALA A 107 4.84 0.58 -4.90
C ALA A 107 5.82 1.67 -4.45
N LEU A 108 5.89 2.78 -5.20
CA LEU A 108 6.71 3.91 -4.81
C LEU A 108 6.27 4.50 -3.47
N LEU A 109 4.95 4.66 -3.24
CA LEU A 109 4.42 5.19 -1.99
C LEU A 109 4.77 4.31 -0.78
N VAL A 110 4.72 2.98 -0.95
CA VAL A 110 5.09 2.01 0.09
C VAL A 110 6.58 2.09 0.42
N ILE A 111 7.44 2.25 -0.60
CA ILE A 111 8.88 2.45 -0.39
C ILE A 111 9.15 3.76 0.34
N LEU A 112 8.54 4.86 -0.12
CA LEU A 112 8.65 6.17 0.50
C LEU A 112 8.10 6.18 1.94
N LEU A 113 7.07 5.38 2.23
CA LEU A 113 6.57 5.18 3.58
C LEU A 113 7.63 4.56 4.50
N GLY A 114 8.33 3.52 4.03
CA GLY A 114 9.40 2.88 4.77
C GLY A 114 10.59 3.82 5.00
N ILE A 115 11.00 4.54 3.95
CA ILE A 115 12.05 5.57 4.03
C ILE A 115 11.64 6.68 5.01
N SER A 116 10.41 7.18 4.93
CA SER A 116 9.89 8.18 5.86
C SER A 116 9.92 7.66 7.30
N GLY A 117 9.52 6.41 7.55
CA GLY A 117 9.62 5.81 8.88
C GLY A 117 11.07 5.72 9.37
N TYR A 118 11.99 5.27 8.52
CA TYR A 118 13.42 5.17 8.85
C TYR A 118 14.03 6.54 9.19
N LEU A 119 13.70 7.59 8.43
CA LEU A 119 14.22 8.93 8.66
C LEU A 119 13.75 9.54 9.99
N HIS A 120 12.55 9.19 10.46
CA HIS A 120 11.94 9.80 11.65
C HIS A 120 12.02 8.89 12.90
N MET A 121 12.75 7.76 12.86
CA MET A 121 12.73 6.78 13.96
C MET A 121 13.50 7.19 15.22
N ASN A 122 14.38 8.20 15.09
CA ASN A 122 15.26 8.69 16.16
C ASN A 122 15.06 10.18 16.49
N GLU A 123 14.10 10.86 15.88
CA GLU A 123 13.90 12.31 16.08
C GLU A 123 13.66 12.68 17.55
N ASP A 124 12.98 11.80 18.29
CA ASP A 124 12.72 11.98 19.72
C ASP A 124 14.03 11.87 20.58
N GLU A 125 15.08 11.19 20.08
CA GLU A 125 16.38 11.05 20.75
C GLU A 125 17.35 12.18 20.39
N ASP A 126 17.22 12.75 19.18
CA ASP A 126 18.06 13.84 18.67
C ASP A 126 17.68 15.22 19.27
N GLU A 127 16.42 15.42 19.67
CA GLU A 127 15.97 16.63 20.38
C GLU A 127 16.46 16.73 21.84
N GLU A 128 16.85 15.61 22.46
CA GLU A 128 17.35 15.55 23.84
C GLU A 128 18.89 15.66 23.94
N ALA A 129 19.62 15.70 22.83
CA ALA A 129 21.08 15.93 22.83
C ALA A 129 21.38 17.38 23.27
N PRO A 130 22.00 17.60 24.43
CA PRO A 130 22.05 18.92 25.04
C PRO A 130 22.89 19.90 24.23
N ALA A 131 22.43 21.15 24.19
CA ALA A 131 23.22 22.37 24.02
C ALA A 131 24.23 22.57 25.19
N ALA A 132 24.96 21.51 25.54
CA ALA A 132 26.14 21.56 26.37
C ALA A 132 27.31 21.79 25.40
N GLU A 133 28.07 22.85 25.67
CA GLU A 133 29.21 23.35 24.89
C GLU A 133 28.89 24.46 23.87
N ALA A 134 28.50 25.63 24.40
CA ALA A 134 28.83 26.94 23.81
C ALA A 134 29.06 27.97 24.92
#